data_AF-A0A3M0XGW3-F1
#
_entry.id   AF-A0A3M0XGW3-F1
#
_cell.length_a   1.000
_cell.length_b   1.000
_cell.length_c   1.000
_cell.angle_alpha   90.00
_cell.angle_beta   90.00
_cell.angle_gamma   90.00
#
_symmetry.space_group_name_H-M   'P 1'
#
loop_
_entity.id
_entity.type
_entity.pdbx_description
1 polymer ?
#
loop_
_entity_poly.entity_id
_entity_poly.type
_entity_poly.pdbx_seq_one_letter_code
_entity_poly.pdbx_strand_id
1 'polypeptide(L)'
;KEMPDLIVVDGGQGHLNAGIKALLRAGARIAIISLAKKEETIHLPGGVTLNPDKNSPEMLLLRGIRDRTHNFAVRYNRKRREIEFKQDKKDI
;
A
#
# COMPACT_ATOMS: atom_id res chain seq x y z
N LYS A 1 -6.24 -14.11 -15.52
CA LYS A 1 -6.04 -12.74 -14.99
C LYS A 1 -4.54 -12.54 -14.92
N GLU A 2 -4.01 -11.53 -15.60
CA GLU A 2 -2.56 -11.29 -15.70
C GLU A 2 -2.01 -10.76 -14.37
N MET A 3 -0.73 -11.05 -14.11
CA MET A 3 -0.03 -10.54 -12.94
C MET A 3 0.34 -9.06 -13.16
N PRO A 4 0.31 -8.22 -12.13
CA PRO A 4 0.75 -6.84 -12.26
C PRO A 4 2.27 -6.78 -12.51
N ASP A 5 2.71 -5.76 -13.24
CA ASP A 5 4.14 -5.49 -13.44
C ASP A 5 4.79 -4.87 -12.19
N LEU A 6 4.01 -4.14 -11.38
CA LEU A 6 4.47 -3.43 -10.19
C LEU A 6 3.43 -3.46 -9.07
N ILE A 7 3.91 -3.73 -7.86
CA ILE A 7 3.17 -3.56 -6.61
C ILE A 7 3.69 -2.32 -5.89
N VAL A 8 2.77 -1.43 -5.50
CA VAL A 8 3.06 -0.25 -4.67
C VAL A 8 2.44 -0.44 -3.29
N VAL A 9 3.25 -0.36 -2.25
CA VAL A 9 2.81 -0.51 -0.85
C VAL A 9 2.69 0.87 -0.20
N ASP A 10 1.55 1.14 0.43
CA ASP A 10 1.34 2.33 1.26
C ASP A 10 2.05 2.15 2.61
N GLY A 11 3.25 2.74 2.75
CA GLY A 11 4.07 2.62 3.95
C GLY A 11 5.58 2.73 3.71
N GLY A 12 6.34 2.85 4.80
CA GLY A 12 7.81 2.90 4.74
C GLY A 12 8.49 1.53 4.60
N GLN A 13 9.81 1.50 4.77
CA GLN A 13 10.68 0.32 4.61
C GLN A 13 10.18 -0.97 5.29
N GLY A 14 9.60 -0.88 6.49
CA GLY A 14 9.05 -2.05 7.19
C GLY A 14 7.93 -2.75 6.40
N HIS A 15 7.05 -1.97 5.78
CA HIS A 15 5.96 -2.48 4.95
C HIS A 15 6.48 -3.11 3.65
N LEU A 16 7.49 -2.48 3.03
CA LEU A 16 8.18 -3.06 1.87
C LEU A 16 8.76 -4.44 2.19
N ASN A 17 9.48 -4.56 3.30
CA ASN A 17 10.09 -5.81 3.73
C ASN A 17 9.04 -6.90 4.00
N ALA A 18 7.89 -6.53 4.56
CA ALA A 18 6.77 -7.46 4.75
C ALA A 18 6.20 -7.94 3.40
N GLY A 19 6.02 -7.03 2.44
CA GLY A 19 5.57 -7.35 1.08
C GLY A 19 6.54 -8.27 0.33
N ILE A 20 7.84 -7.99 0.40
CA ILE A 20 8.88 -8.85 -0.18
C ILE A 20 8.81 -10.27 0.40
N LYS A 21 8.71 -10.41 1.73
CA LYS A 21 8.55 -11.72 2.37
C LYS A 21 7.28 -12.45 1.91
N ALA A 22 6.19 -11.74 1.70
CA ALA A 22 4.95 -12.33 1.19
C ALA A 22 5.09 -12.82 -0.26
N LEU A 23 5.72 -12.03 -1.14
CA LEU A 23 6.01 -12.43 -2.52
C LEU A 23 6.91 -13.66 -2.58
N LEU A 24 7.95 -13.70 -1.75
CA LEU A 24 8.85 -14.86 -1.64
C LEU A 24 8.10 -16.13 -1.23
N ARG A 25 7.23 -16.05 -0.21
CA ARG A 25 6.41 -17.19 0.20
C ARG A 25 5.42 -17.64 -0.88
N ALA A 26 4.93 -16.71 -1.69
CA ALA A 26 4.04 -17.00 -2.80
C ALA A 26 4.76 -17.52 -4.06
N GLY A 27 6.10 -17.55 -4.08
CA GLY A 27 6.89 -17.88 -5.28
C GLY A 27 6.73 -16.85 -6.41
N ALA A 28 6.23 -15.65 -6.11
CA ALA A 28 5.92 -14.63 -7.11
C ALA A 28 7.11 -13.68 -7.32
N ARG A 29 7.41 -13.40 -8.59
CA ARG A 29 8.50 -12.49 -8.99
C ARG A 29 7.90 -11.25 -9.65
N ILE A 30 7.50 -10.29 -8.82
CA ILE A 30 6.88 -9.03 -9.25
C ILE A 30 7.69 -7.89 -8.66
N ALA A 31 7.87 -6.79 -9.41
CA ALA A 31 8.50 -5.61 -8.86
C ALA A 31 7.66 -5.04 -7.71
N ILE A 32 8.30 -4.61 -6.63
CA ILE A 32 7.61 -4.05 -5.47
C ILE A 32 8.35 -2.83 -4.97
N ILE A 33 7.62 -1.77 -4.68
CA ILE A 33 8.11 -0.53 -4.07
C ILE A 33 7.19 -0.14 -2.92
N SER A 34 7.66 0.73 -2.03
CA SER A 34 6.79 1.36 -1.04
C SER A 34 6.93 2.87 -1.04
N LEU A 35 5.85 3.56 -0.67
CA LEU A 35 5.80 5.01 -0.63
C LEU A 35 5.53 5.48 0.81
N ALA A 36 6.51 6.16 1.41
CA ALA A 36 6.38 6.73 2.75
C ALA A 36 5.54 8.02 2.71
N LYS A 37 4.47 8.07 3.52
CA LYS A 37 3.48 9.16 3.43
C LYS A 37 4.00 10.51 3.92
N LYS A 38 4.80 10.53 4.98
CA LYS A 38 5.27 11.78 5.60
C LYS A 38 6.43 12.40 4.83
N GLU A 39 7.36 11.56 4.41
CA GLU A 39 8.61 11.95 3.79
C GLU A 39 8.48 12.07 2.26
N GLU A 40 7.42 11.47 1.68
CA GLU A 40 7.21 11.38 0.23
C GLU A 40 8.37 10.72 -0.50
N THR A 41 8.93 9.68 0.13
CA THR A 41 10.09 8.94 -0.36
C THR A 41 9.67 7.57 -0.85
N ILE A 42 10.38 7.10 -1.88
CA ILE A 42 10.17 5.78 -2.46
C ILE A 42 11.24 4.85 -1.90
N HIS A 43 10.82 3.74 -1.29
CA HIS A 43 11.73 2.69 -0.87
C HIS A 43 11.73 1.55 -1.90
N LEU A 44 12.93 1.09 -2.24
CA LEU A 44 13.17 0.00 -3.16
C LEU A 44 13.72 -1.23 -2.41
N PRO A 45 13.54 -2.45 -2.95
CA PRO A 45 14.20 -3.64 -2.44
C PRO A 45 15.73 -3.43 -2.40
N GLY A 46 16.38 -3.99 -1.38
CA GLY A 46 17.81 -3.79 -1.16
C GLY A 46 18.16 -2.55 -0.33
N GLY A 47 17.17 -1.81 0.20
CA GLY A 47 17.39 -0.72 1.15
C GLY A 47 17.70 0.63 0.50
N VAL A 48 17.53 0.74 -0.82
CA VAL A 48 17.67 2.01 -1.54
C VAL A 48 16.44 2.88 -1.31
N THR A 49 16.65 4.15 -1.00
CA THR A 49 15.58 5.15 -0.85
C THR A 49 15.78 6.26 -1.87
N LEU A 50 14.74 6.58 -2.63
CA LEU A 50 14.71 7.67 -3.59
C LEU A 50 13.89 8.83 -3.04
N ASN A 51 14.43 10.03 -3.24
CA ASN A 51 13.80 11.30 -2.85
C ASN A 51 13.58 12.13 -4.13
N PRO A 52 12.60 11.75 -4.98
CA PRO A 52 12.31 12.50 -6.19
C PRO A 52 11.73 13.87 -5.87
N ASP A 53 11.73 14.78 -6.85
CA ASP A 53 11.00 16.03 -6.75
C ASP A 53 9.51 15.71 -6.50
N LYS A 54 8.94 16.29 -5.45
CA LYS A 54 7.55 16.12 -5.05
C LYS A 54 6.57 16.54 -6.14
N ASN A 55 6.97 17.51 -6.97
CA ASN A 55 6.16 18.04 -8.06
C ASN A 55 6.42 17.32 -9.39
N SER A 56 7.31 16.34 -9.42
CA SER A 56 7.53 15.52 -10.62
C SER A 56 6.24 14.77 -11.00
N PRO A 57 5.94 14.60 -12.30
CA PRO A 57 4.77 13.86 -12.77
C PRO A 57 4.67 12.44 -12.19
N GLU A 58 5.81 11.76 -12.05
CA GLU A 58 5.92 10.41 -11.51
C GLU A 58 5.50 10.37 -10.04
N MET A 59 5.95 11.36 -9.25
CA MET A 59 5.62 11.43 -7.83
C MET A 59 4.17 11.83 -7.61
N LEU A 60 3.61 12.71 -8.44
CA LEU A 60 2.19 13.05 -8.43
C LEU A 60 1.32 11.82 -8.72
N LEU A 61 1.71 11.00 -9.71
CA LEU A 61 1.02 9.75 -10.05
C LEU A 61 1.06 8.76 -8.88
N LEU A 62 2.23 8.51 -8.30
CA LEU A 62 2.39 7.57 -7.18
C LEU A 62 1.61 8.01 -5.95
N ARG A 63 1.57 9.31 -5.64
CA ARG A 63 0.73 9.86 -4.57
C ARG A 63 -0.75 9.66 -4.85
N GLY A 64 -1.20 9.91 -6.09
CA GLY A 64 -2.58 9.66 -6.49
C GLY A 64 -3.00 8.19 -6.29
N ILE A 65 -2.16 7.24 -6.70
CA ILE A 65 -2.40 5.79 -6.51
C ILE A 65 -2.47 5.44 -5.02
N ARG A 66 -1.51 5.94 -4.22
CA ARG A 66 -1.49 5.73 -2.76
C ARG A 66 -2.76 6.27 -2.12
N ASP A 67 -3.15 7.50 -2.43
CA ASP A 67 -4.29 8.16 -1.79
C ASP A 67 -5.61 7.44 -2.12
N ARG A 68 -5.76 6.94 -3.35
CA ARG A 68 -6.91 6.08 -3.72
C ARG A 68 -6.93 4.78 -2.94
N THR A 69 -5.77 4.15 -2.76
CA THR A 69 -5.62 2.90 -2.00
C THR A 69 -5.92 3.09 -0.52
N HIS A 70 -5.39 4.15 0.08
CA HIS A 70 -5.66 4.55 1.45
C HIS A 70 -7.15 4.83 1.68
N ASN A 71 -7.76 5.62 0.81
CA ASN A 71 -9.18 5.95 0.89
C ASN A 71 -10.07 4.71 0.75
N PHE A 72 -9.70 3.79 -0.14
CA PHE A 72 -10.39 2.51 -0.27
C PHE A 72 -10.30 1.67 1.01
N ALA A 73 -9.10 1.52 1.59
CA ALA A 73 -8.88 0.76 2.82
C ALA A 73 -9.66 1.35 4.02
N VAL A 74 -9.62 2.67 4.20
CA VAL A 74 -10.36 3.37 5.26
C VAL A 74 -11.86 3.16 5.11
N ARG A 75 -12.39 3.34 3.89
CA ARG A 75 -13.82 3.16 3.60
C ARG A 75 -14.26 1.72 3.85
N TYR A 76 -13.45 0.75 3.42
CA TYR A 76 -13.72 -0.68 3.62
C TYR A 76 -13.77 -1.04 5.11
N ASN A 77 -12.77 -0.62 5.88
CA ASN A 77 -12.70 -0.89 7.32
C ASN A 77 -13.83 -0.21 8.10
N ARG A 78 -14.26 1.01 7.69
CA ARG A 78 -15.44 1.65 8.26
C ARG A 78 -16.70 0.83 8.02
N LYS A 79 -16.95 0.41 6.77
CA LYS A 79 -18.12 -0.41 6.42
C LYS A 79 -18.15 -1.73 7.19
N ARG A 80 -16.99 -2.38 7.37
CA ARG A 80 -16.90 -3.61 8.17
C ARG A 80 -17.30 -3.41 9.62
N ARG A 81 -16.80 -2.35 10.28
CA ARG A 81 -17.18 -2.04 11.67
C ARG A 81 -18.67 -1.74 11.80
N GLU A 82 -19.26 -1.02 10.85
CA GLU A 82 -20.71 -0.76 10.84
C GLU A 82 -21.56 -2.04 10.71
N ILE A 83 -21.04 -3.08 10.05
CA ILE A 83 -21.70 -4.39 9.97
C ILE A 83 -21.56 -5.15 11.29
N GLU A 84 -20.36 -5.19 11.87
CA GLU A 84 -20.08 -5.83 13.17
C GLU A 84 -20.97 -5.21 14.27
N PHE A 85 -21.03 -3.88 14.37
CA PHE A 85 -21.92 -3.19 15.33
C PHE A 85 -23.42 -3.47 15.15
N LYS A 86 -23.87 -3.79 13.93
CA LYS A 86 -25.27 -4.16 13.65
C LYS A 86 -25.57 -5.62 13.98
N GLN A 87 -24.56 -6.49 13.95
CA GLN A 87 -24.67 -7.88 14.39
C GLN A 87 -24.72 -7.95 15.92
N ASP A 88 -23.83 -7.23 16.61
CA ASP A 88 -23.81 -7.19 18.09
C ASP A 88 -25.14 -6.68 18.69
N LYS A 89 -25.85 -5.77 18.01
CA LYS A 89 -27.19 -5.29 18.43
C LYS A 89 -28.35 -6.24 18.11
N LYS A 90 -28.13 -7.26 17.27
CA LYS A 90 -29.12 -8.31 17.01
C LYS A 90 -29.00 -9.47 18.00
N ASP A 91 -27.83 -9.62 18.61
CA ASP A 91 -27.52 -10.70 19.56
C ASP A 91 -27.76 -10.29 21.03
N ILE A 92 -28.32 -9.08 21.27
CA ILE A 92 -28.81 -8.55 22.56
C ILE A 92 -30.31 -8.30 22.43
#